data_AF-A0A7C6ZLQ3-F1
#
_entry.id   AF-A0A7C6ZLQ3-F1
#
_cell.length_a   1.000
_cell.length_b   1.000
_cell.length_c   1.000
_cell.angle_alpha   90.00
_cell.angle_beta   90.00
_cell.angle_gamma   90.00
#
_symmetry.space_group_name_H-M   'P 1'
#
loop_
_entity.id
_entity.type
_entity.pdbx_description
1 polymer ?
#
loop_
_entity_poly.entity_id
_entity_poly.type
_entity_poly.pdbx_seq_one_letter_code
_entity_poly.pdbx_strand_id
1 'polypeptide(L)'
;MLRFLTAGESHGPVLCAVIEGYPAGVQLSGDRINQQLARRQAVYGRGGRMKIEKDRVEILSGVRQGLTLGSPIALQIKNLDWENWKGIMSSDPAEFQTEKAKERELTRPRPGHAD
;
A
#
# COMPACT_ATOMS: atom_id res chain seq x y z
N MET A 1 16.04 -12.14 -14.36
CA MET A 1 16.04 -12.23 -12.88
C MET A 1 14.74 -11.63 -12.38
N LEU A 2 14.01 -12.31 -11.51
CA LEU A 2 12.79 -11.78 -10.90
C LEU A 2 13.16 -10.75 -9.83
N ARG A 3 12.53 -9.57 -9.85
CA ARG A 3 12.72 -8.51 -8.85
C ARG A 3 11.41 -7.83 -8.51
N PHE A 4 11.34 -7.24 -7.32
CA PHE A 4 10.20 -6.43 -6.93
C PHE A 4 10.63 -5.24 -6.07
N LEU A 5 9.85 -4.17 -6.14
CA LEU A 5 9.97 -2.96 -5.33
C LEU A 5 8.63 -2.64 -4.71
N THR A 6 8.64 -2.11 -3.50
CA THR A 6 7.45 -1.59 -2.81
C THR A 6 7.65 -0.12 -2.49
N ALA A 7 6.59 0.67 -2.57
CA ALA A 7 6.60 2.09 -2.24
C ALA A 7 5.31 2.48 -1.50
N GLY A 8 5.37 3.58 -0.76
CA GLY A 8 4.25 4.16 -0.04
C GLY A 8 4.40 4.11 1.48
N GLU A 9 3.81 5.10 2.12
CA GLU A 9 3.88 5.32 3.55
C GLU A 9 2.67 4.73 4.27
N SER A 10 2.85 4.37 5.54
CA SER A 10 1.78 3.85 6.40
C SER A 10 0.53 4.74 6.40
N HIS A 11 0.67 6.06 6.29
CA HIS A 11 -0.45 7.00 6.27
C HIS A 11 -0.53 7.82 4.97
N GLY A 12 0.20 7.40 3.93
CA GLY A 12 0.10 7.98 2.59
C GLY A 12 -1.17 7.55 1.85
N PRO A 13 -1.42 8.09 0.65
CA PRO A 13 -2.66 7.84 -0.09
C PRO A 13 -2.79 6.41 -0.61
N VAL A 14 -1.67 5.81 -1.03
CA VAL A 14 -1.63 4.48 -1.64
C VAL A 14 -0.33 3.76 -1.28
N LEU A 15 -0.36 2.44 -1.38
CA LEU A 15 0.81 1.57 -1.44
C LEU A 15 0.95 1.04 -2.86
N CYS A 16 2.19 0.95 -3.35
CA CYS A 16 2.50 0.46 -4.68
C CYS A 16 3.48 -0.71 -4.61
N ALA A 17 3.35 -1.66 -5.54
CA ALA A 17 4.35 -2.68 -5.79
C ALA A 17 4.61 -2.80 -7.30
N VAL A 18 5.87 -2.91 -7.68
CA VAL A 18 6.29 -3.15 -9.06
C VAL A 18 7.07 -4.46 -9.10
N ILE A 19 6.66 -5.37 -9.97
CA ILE A 19 7.29 -6.68 -10.16
C ILE A 19 7.82 -6.73 -11.60
N GLU A 20 9.11 -7.01 -11.77
CA GLU A 20 9.78 -7.06 -13.07
C GLU A 20 10.48 -8.42 -13.26
N GLY A 21 10.54 -8.88 -14.51
CA GLY A 21 11.13 -10.18 -14.85
C GLY A 21 10.22 -11.37 -14.55
N TYR A 22 8.91 -11.12 -14.36
CA TYR A 22 7.91 -12.17 -14.23
C TYR A 22 7.56 -12.73 -15.61
N PRO A 23 7.44 -14.06 -15.80
CA PRO A 23 7.16 -14.64 -17.11
C PRO A 23 5.78 -14.23 -17.65
N ALA A 24 5.65 -14.20 -18.98
CA ALA A 24 4.37 -14.03 -19.65
C ALA A 24 3.53 -15.33 -19.59
N GLY A 25 2.21 -15.20 -19.75
CA GLY A 25 1.27 -16.33 -19.85
C GLY A 25 0.88 -16.96 -18.52
N VAL A 26 1.25 -16.37 -17.38
CA VAL A 26 0.85 -16.86 -16.06
C VAL A 26 -0.49 -16.26 -15.65
N GLN A 27 -1.38 -17.09 -15.12
CA GLN A 27 -2.66 -16.63 -14.62
C GLN A 27 -2.52 -15.75 -13.37
N LEU A 28 -3.01 -14.52 -13.47
CA LEU A 28 -3.06 -13.56 -12.37
C LEU A 28 -4.38 -12.80 -12.39
N SER A 29 -5.08 -12.79 -11.27
CA SER A 29 -6.32 -12.03 -11.07
C SER A 29 -6.25 -11.19 -9.81
N GLY A 30 -6.95 -10.05 -9.82
CA GLY A 30 -7.08 -9.19 -8.64
C GLY A 30 -7.70 -9.93 -7.45
N ASP A 31 -8.67 -10.82 -7.69
CA ASP A 31 -9.31 -11.61 -6.62
C ASP A 31 -8.34 -12.53 -5.90
N ARG A 32 -7.42 -13.17 -6.63
CA ARG A 32 -6.40 -14.02 -6.03
C ARG A 32 -5.48 -13.22 -5.10
N ILE A 33 -5.13 -12.00 -5.49
CA ILE A 33 -4.33 -11.09 -4.67
C ILE A 33 -5.15 -10.60 -3.47
N ASN A 34 -6.40 -10.20 -3.69
CA ASN A 34 -7.32 -9.74 -2.64
C ASN A 34 -7.55 -10.80 -1.56
N GLN A 35 -7.60 -12.08 -1.91
CA GLN A 35 -7.64 -13.15 -0.93
C GLN A 35 -6.39 -13.18 -0.03
N GLN A 36 -5.20 -12.94 -0.59
CA GLN A 36 -3.97 -12.84 0.22
C GLN A 36 -3.98 -11.60 1.12
N LEU A 37 -4.49 -10.47 0.62
CA LEU A 37 -4.66 -9.25 1.42
C LEU A 37 -5.64 -9.48 2.58
N ALA A 38 -6.78 -10.12 2.33
CA ALA A 38 -7.74 -10.48 3.38
C ALA A 38 -7.14 -11.41 4.43
N ARG A 39 -6.35 -12.42 4.02
CA ARG A 39 -5.63 -13.31 4.95
C ARG A 39 -4.67 -12.54 5.87
N ARG A 40 -4.00 -11.50 5.35
CA ARG A 40 -3.10 -10.64 6.14
C ARG A 40 -3.85 -9.90 7.26
N GLN A 41 -5.09 -9.49 6.98
CA GLN A 41 -5.95 -8.74 7.89
C GLN A 41 -6.62 -9.64 8.95
N ALA A 42 -6.91 -10.90 8.62
CA ALA A 42 -7.73 -11.81 9.42
C ALA A 42 -7.03 -12.50 10.63
N VAL A 43 -5.86 -12.04 11.05
CA VAL A 43 -5.07 -12.68 12.13
C VAL A 43 -5.52 -12.17 13.50
N TYR A 44 -5.69 -13.08 14.47
CA TYR A 44 -6.00 -12.73 15.86
C TYR A 44 -4.94 -11.79 16.45
N GLY A 45 -5.36 -10.79 17.22
CA GLY A 45 -4.48 -9.76 17.79
C GLY A 45 -4.12 -8.60 16.85
N ARG A 46 -4.67 -8.54 15.63
CA ARG A 46 -4.52 -7.36 14.76
C ARG A 46 -5.25 -6.14 15.34
N GLY A 47 -4.57 -4.99 15.31
CA GLY A 47 -5.07 -3.73 15.88
C GLY A 47 -6.22 -3.07 15.11
N GLY A 48 -6.71 -1.95 15.67
CA GLY A 48 -7.89 -1.23 15.17
C GLY A 48 -7.84 -0.83 13.70
N ARG A 49 -6.66 -0.56 13.14
CA ARG A 49 -6.50 -0.18 11.72
C ARG A 49 -7.06 -1.23 10.76
N MET A 50 -6.92 -2.52 11.07
CA MET A 50 -7.44 -3.59 10.21
C MET A 50 -8.98 -3.69 10.25
N LYS A 51 -9.66 -2.93 11.14
CA LYS A 51 -11.11 -2.75 11.12
C LYS A 51 -11.56 -1.67 10.13
N ILE A 52 -10.66 -0.74 9.80
CA ILE A 52 -10.91 0.40 8.90
C ILE A 52 -10.54 0.00 7.47
N GLU A 53 -9.32 -0.52 7.29
CA GLU A 53 -8.78 -0.85 5.98
C GLU A 53 -9.50 -2.03 5.34
N LYS A 54 -9.84 -1.88 4.05
CA LYS A 54 -10.38 -2.94 3.20
C LYS A 54 -9.52 -3.06 1.97
N ASP A 55 -8.30 -3.56 2.18
CA ASP A 55 -7.27 -3.61 1.15
C ASP A 55 -7.80 -4.33 -0.11
N ARG A 56 -7.78 -3.61 -1.22
CA ARG A 56 -8.09 -4.13 -2.55
C ARG A 56 -6.99 -3.71 -3.50
N VAL A 57 -6.49 -4.66 -4.27
CA VAL A 57 -5.50 -4.39 -5.30
C VAL A 57 -6.18 -3.86 -6.55
N GLU A 58 -5.54 -2.87 -7.15
CA GLU A 58 -5.76 -2.41 -8.50
C GLU A 58 -4.51 -2.80 -9.32
N ILE A 59 -4.73 -3.53 -10.42
CA ILE A 59 -3.65 -3.92 -11.33
C ILE A 59 -3.52 -2.85 -12.41
N LEU A 60 -2.42 -2.12 -12.41
CA LEU A 60 -2.20 -0.97 -13.29
C LEU A 60 -1.48 -1.35 -14.59
N SER A 61 -0.68 -2.43 -14.59
CA SER A 61 0.08 -2.86 -15.78
C SER A 61 0.43 -4.35 -15.74
N GLY A 62 1.00 -4.85 -16.84
CA GLY A 62 1.65 -6.18 -16.90
C GLY A 62 0.70 -7.38 -16.94
N VAL A 63 -0.62 -7.15 -16.93
CA VAL A 63 -1.64 -8.19 -17.01
C VAL A 63 -2.70 -7.81 -18.03
N ARG A 64 -3.08 -8.76 -18.89
CA ARG A 64 -4.19 -8.62 -19.85
C ARG A 64 -4.97 -9.92 -19.91
N GLN A 65 -6.30 -9.83 -19.86
CA GLN A 65 -7.18 -11.02 -19.87
C GLN A 65 -6.82 -12.06 -18.80
N GLY A 66 -6.39 -11.60 -17.62
CA GLY A 66 -6.00 -12.48 -16.51
C GLY A 66 -4.67 -13.21 -16.71
N LEU A 67 -3.87 -12.84 -17.72
CA LEU A 67 -2.55 -13.40 -17.99
C LEU A 67 -1.48 -12.32 -17.91
N THR A 68 -0.33 -12.67 -17.34
CA THR A 68 0.85 -11.79 -17.31
C THR A 68 1.44 -11.61 -18.70
N LEU A 69 2.01 -10.44 -18.97
CA LEU A 69 2.53 -10.06 -20.28
C LEU A 69 4.07 -10.18 -20.40
N GLY A 70 4.77 -10.44 -19.31
CA GLY A 70 6.24 -10.38 -19.27
C GLY A 70 6.78 -8.95 -19.03
N SER A 71 5.98 -7.92 -19.31
CA SER A 71 6.24 -6.54 -18.93
C SER A 71 6.03 -6.32 -17.42
N PRO A 72 6.55 -5.22 -16.85
CA PRO A 72 6.40 -4.95 -15.42
C PRO A 72 4.94 -4.95 -14.96
N ILE A 73 4.67 -5.63 -13.85
CA ILE A 73 3.37 -5.66 -13.20
C ILE A 73 3.37 -4.60 -12.10
N ALA A 74 2.59 -3.54 -12.28
CA ALA A 74 2.35 -2.51 -11.27
C ALA A 74 1.03 -2.79 -10.56
N LEU A 75 1.09 -2.79 -9.22
CA LEU A 75 -0.02 -3.00 -8.31
C LEU A 75 -0.18 -1.77 -7.42
N GLN A 76 -1.42 -1.39 -7.14
CA GLN A 76 -1.77 -0.30 -6.24
C GLN A 76 -2.78 -0.78 -5.19
N ILE A 77 -2.64 -0.33 -3.95
CA ILE A 77 -3.60 -0.53 -2.87
C ILE A 77 -3.89 0.83 -2.25
N LYS A 78 -5.15 1.26 -2.23
CA LYS A 78 -5.56 2.52 -1.60
C LYS A 78 -5.57 2.40 -0.09
N ASN A 79 -5.09 3.43 0.61
CA ASN A 79 -5.17 3.54 2.05
C ASN A 79 -6.46 4.29 2.42
N LEU A 80 -7.41 3.61 3.05
CA LEU A 80 -8.69 4.24 3.39
C LEU A 80 -8.55 5.29 4.48
N ASP A 81 -7.59 5.11 5.39
CA ASP A 81 -7.30 6.08 6.45
C ASP A 81 -6.69 7.38 5.91
N TRP A 82 -6.31 7.47 4.62
CA TRP A 82 -5.75 8.68 4.00
C TRP A 82 -6.56 9.94 4.29
N GLU A 83 -7.90 9.83 4.35
CA GLU A 83 -8.79 10.95 4.67
C GLU A 83 -8.44 11.67 5.98
N ASN A 84 -7.93 10.93 6.98
CA ASN A 84 -7.49 11.48 8.27
C ASN A 84 -6.08 12.07 8.26
N TRP A 85 -5.34 11.89 7.16
CA TRP A 85 -3.92 12.23 7.05
C TRP A 85 -3.60 13.18 5.90
N LYS A 86 -4.56 13.50 5.02
CA LYS A 86 -4.40 14.42 3.88
C LYS A 86 -3.54 15.65 4.16
N GLY A 87 -3.83 16.39 5.24
CA GLY A 87 -3.08 17.59 5.57
C GLY A 87 -1.68 17.32 6.15
N ILE A 88 -1.50 16.24 6.92
CA ILE A 88 -0.25 15.96 7.64
C ILE A 88 0.77 15.25 6.73
N MET A 89 0.27 14.44 5.78
CA MET A 89 1.06 13.62 4.87
C MET A 89 1.00 14.14 3.43
N SER A 90 0.53 15.39 3.23
CA SER A 90 0.46 16.00 1.90
C SER A 90 1.85 16.10 1.28
N SER A 91 1.96 15.69 0.01
CA SER A 91 3.15 15.95 -0.81
C SER A 91 3.16 17.35 -1.42
N ASP A 92 2.00 18.02 -1.47
CA ASP A 92 1.89 19.41 -1.94
C ASP A 92 2.10 20.37 -0.77
N PRO A 93 3.13 21.24 -0.81
CA PRO A 93 3.37 22.25 0.22
C PRO A 93 2.19 23.19 0.46
N ALA A 94 1.35 23.45 -0.55
CA ALA A 94 0.18 24.31 -0.41
C ALA A 94 -0.95 23.66 0.40
N GLU A 95 -1.03 22.33 0.40
CA GLU A 95 -2.04 21.56 1.14
C GLU A 95 -1.53 21.06 2.51
N PHE A 96 -0.22 21.19 2.76
CA PHE A 96 0.42 20.73 3.99
C PHE A 96 0.01 21.57 5.22
N GLN A 97 -0.48 20.90 6.26
CA GLN A 97 -1.03 21.51 7.46
C GLN A 97 -0.02 21.44 8.61
N THR A 98 0.91 22.39 8.64
CA THR A 98 2.02 22.46 9.61
C THR A 98 1.56 22.35 11.06
N GLU A 99 0.53 23.09 11.46
CA GLU A 99 0.07 23.08 12.87
C GLU A 99 -0.48 21.72 13.29
N LYS A 100 -1.25 21.05 12.42
CA LYS A 100 -1.73 19.67 12.69
C LYS A 100 -0.60 18.65 12.69
N ALA A 101 0.43 18.86 11.86
CA ALA A 101 1.61 17.99 11.86
C ALA A 101 2.39 18.09 13.17
N LYS A 102 2.56 19.32 13.71
CA LYS A 102 3.17 19.54 15.05
C LYS A 102 2.39 18.86 16.17
N GLU A 103 1.06 18.92 16.14
CA GLU A 103 0.21 18.23 17.14
C GLU A 103 0.42 16.71 17.16
N ARG A 104 0.86 16.11 16.05
CA ARG A 104 1.13 14.68 15.91
C ARG A 104 2.61 14.33 15.88
N GLU A 105 3.49 15.28 16.20
CA GLU A 105 4.93 15.06 16.20
C GLU A 105 5.33 14.01 17.24
N LEU A 106 6.18 13.07 16.83
CA LEU A 106 6.70 12.01 17.69
C LEU A 106 8.12 12.37 18.13
N THR A 107 8.29 12.68 19.41
CA THR A 107 9.58 13.07 20.01
C THR A 107 10.18 12.01 20.94
N ARG A 108 9.47 10.90 21.16
CA ARG A 108 9.86 9.83 22.08
C ARG A 108 10.02 8.52 21.30
N PRO A 109 11.25 8.04 21.06
CA PRO A 109 11.46 6.83 20.27
C PRO A 109 10.91 5.61 21.01
N ARG A 110 10.32 4.68 20.26
CA ARG A 110 9.71 3.46 20.81
C ARG A 110 10.74 2.33 20.83
N PRO A 111 11.00 1.68 21.98
CA PRO A 111 11.89 0.51 22.03
C PRO A 111 11.43 -0.59 21.07
N GLY A 112 12.36 -1.12 20.26
CA GLY A 112 12.08 -2.14 19.25
C GLY A 112 11.51 -1.61 17.92
N HIS A 113 11.41 -0.29 17.74
CA HIS A 113 11.04 0.36 16.49
C HIS A 113 12.22 1.13 15.87
N ALA A 114 12.00 1.72 14.70
CA ALA A 114 13.03 2.42 13.91
C ALA A 114 13.10 3.94 14.18
N ASP A 115 12.26 4.46 15.07
CA ASP A 115 12.18 5.88 15.45
C ASP A 115 13.48 6.40 16.11
#